data_AF-A0A140L650-F1
#
_entry.id   AF-A0A140L650-F1
#
_cell.length_a   1.000
_cell.length_b   1.000
_cell.length_c   1.000
_cell.angle_alpha   90.00
_cell.angle_beta   90.00
_cell.angle_gamma   90.00
#
_symmetry.space_group_name_H-M   'P 1'
#
loop_
_entity.id
_entity.type
_entity.pdbx_description
1 polymer ?
#
loop_
_entity_poly.entity_id
_entity_poly.type
_entity_poly.pdbx_seq_one_letter_code
_entity_poly.pdbx_strand_id
1 'polypeptide(L)'
;MVRFALSNLRYNQRGFTLVELLVVIAIIGILAAIILPNAFKAVEKAKISQVVADVRAIKAAGYAYYADTGDWPKAGQDFYDPGFGDEYGFLYFMKSDGSSGWNGPYLEKPPGTTPWGGYYRYWKSRITGTVYDAAGNPIAVKDTKCAVVTIGGFPDQGIRDIVDQRIRENIGYSYVGEENGTYYISVIIWMEGL
;
A
#
# COMPACT_ATOMS: atom_id res chain seq x y z
N MET A 1 -77.49 -23.65 -13.01
CA MET A 1 -76.81 -23.27 -11.76
C MET A 1 -75.55 -22.49 -12.14
N VAL A 2 -75.54 -21.19 -11.80
CA VAL A 2 -74.42 -20.23 -11.67
C VAL A 2 -73.38 -20.09 -12.80
N ARG A 3 -73.46 -18.95 -13.54
CA ARG A 3 -72.33 -18.37 -14.29
C ARG A 3 -71.54 -17.45 -13.34
N PHE A 4 -70.28 -17.77 -13.08
CA PHE A 4 -69.36 -16.90 -12.33
C PHE A 4 -68.85 -15.78 -13.24
N ALA A 5 -69.27 -14.55 -12.99
CA ALA A 5 -68.70 -13.36 -13.63
C ALA A 5 -67.34 -13.08 -13.01
N LEU A 6 -66.25 -13.35 -13.75
CA LEU A 6 -64.92 -12.86 -13.40
C LEU A 6 -64.88 -11.36 -13.67
N SER A 7 -65.09 -10.56 -12.62
CA SER A 7 -64.84 -9.13 -12.63
C SER A 7 -63.35 -8.88 -12.84
N ASN A 8 -62.98 -8.45 -14.06
CA ASN A 8 -61.65 -7.95 -14.38
C ASN A 8 -61.37 -6.71 -13.52
N LEU A 9 -60.58 -6.88 -12.45
CA LEU A 9 -59.97 -5.77 -11.73
C LEU A 9 -58.92 -5.15 -12.65
N ARG A 10 -59.32 -4.17 -13.47
CA ARG A 10 -58.38 -3.31 -14.19
C ARG A 10 -57.54 -2.56 -13.16
N TYR A 11 -56.33 -3.04 -12.91
CA TYR A 11 -55.31 -2.29 -12.21
C TYR A 11 -55.03 -1.05 -13.07
N ASN A 12 -55.49 0.11 -12.59
CA ASN A 12 -55.32 1.39 -13.26
C ASN A 12 -53.82 1.72 -13.25
N GLN A 13 -53.08 1.26 -14.25
CA GLN A 13 -51.67 1.57 -14.42
C GLN A 13 -51.57 3.05 -14.81
N ARG A 14 -51.45 3.90 -13.79
CA ARG A 14 -51.07 5.31 -13.96
C ARG A 14 -49.63 5.30 -14.50
N GLY A 15 -49.46 5.77 -15.73
CA GLY A 15 -48.13 5.99 -16.30
C GLY A 15 -47.39 7.10 -15.56
N PHE A 16 -46.07 6.97 -15.42
CA PHE A 16 -45.20 8.03 -14.90
C PHE A 16 -45.34 9.30 -15.74
N THR A 17 -45.45 10.46 -15.10
CA THR A 17 -45.37 11.74 -15.80
C THR A 17 -43.91 12.11 -16.09
N LEU A 18 -43.66 12.83 -17.19
CA LEU A 18 -42.33 13.34 -17.51
C LEU A 18 -41.76 14.24 -16.40
N VAL A 19 -42.64 14.98 -15.72
CA VAL A 19 -42.26 15.89 -14.63
C VAL A 19 -41.81 15.10 -13.39
N GLU A 20 -42.48 14.00 -13.05
CA GLU A 20 -42.06 13.12 -11.95
C GLU A 20 -40.66 12.55 -12.21
N LEU A 21 -40.38 12.11 -13.43
CA LEU A 21 -39.05 11.63 -13.78
C LEU A 21 -38.00 12.76 -13.74
N LEU A 22 -38.35 13.97 -14.19
CA LEU A 22 -37.46 15.12 -14.21
C LEU A 22 -37.03 15.53 -12.80
N VAL A 23 -37.96 15.58 -11.85
CA VAL A 23 -37.64 15.91 -10.46
C VAL A 23 -36.75 14.84 -9.83
N VAL A 24 -36.98 13.56 -10.13
CA VAL A 24 -36.16 12.45 -9.60
C VAL A 24 -34.71 12.54 -10.10
N ILE A 25 -34.49 12.72 -11.40
CA ILE A 25 -33.13 12.84 -11.93
C ILE A 25 -32.42 14.11 -11.45
N ALA A 26 -33.18 15.19 -11.22
CA ALA A 26 -32.63 16.42 -10.63
C ALA A 26 -32.13 16.18 -9.20
N ILE A 27 -32.90 15.47 -8.37
CA ILE A 27 -32.49 15.13 -6.99
C ILE A 27 -31.28 14.17 -7.02
N ILE A 28 -31.29 13.14 -7.86
CA ILE A 28 -30.15 12.22 -8.01
C ILE A 28 -28.89 12.98 -8.45
N GLY A 29 -29.02 13.93 -9.38
CA GLY A 29 -27.91 14.77 -9.84
C GLY A 29 -27.28 15.60 -8.71
N ILE A 30 -28.10 16.22 -7.86
CA ILE A 30 -27.62 16.99 -6.70
C ILE A 30 -26.90 16.09 -5.70
N LEU A 31 -27.48 14.93 -5.38
CA LEU A 31 -26.88 13.98 -4.44
C LEU A 31 -25.55 13.42 -4.98
N ALA A 32 -25.50 13.05 -6.27
CA ALA A 32 -24.29 12.56 -6.91
C ALA A 32 -23.17 13.61 -6.89
N ALA A 33 -23.47 14.87 -7.19
CA ALA A 33 -22.49 15.95 -7.21
C ALA A 33 -21.78 16.15 -5.86
N ILE A 34 -22.48 15.93 -4.73
CA ILE A 34 -21.91 16.05 -3.39
C ILE A 34 -21.09 14.81 -3.00
N ILE A 35 -21.56 13.62 -3.37
CA ILE A 35 -20.96 12.36 -2.92
C ILE A 35 -19.67 12.03 -3.68
N LEU A 36 -19.64 12.24 -4.99
CA LEU A 36 -18.53 11.79 -5.85
C LEU A 36 -17.14 12.29 -5.42
N PRO A 37 -16.91 13.59 -5.17
CA PRO A 37 -15.59 14.09 -4.78
C PRO A 37 -15.07 13.49 -3.47
N ASN A 38 -15.98 13.25 -2.51
CA ASN A 38 -15.62 12.65 -1.23
C ASN A 38 -15.29 11.16 -1.36
N ALA A 39 -16.02 10.44 -2.23
CA ALA A 39 -15.73 9.04 -2.52
C ALA A 39 -14.32 8.86 -3.11
N PHE A 40 -13.90 9.71 -4.06
CA PHE A 40 -12.54 9.65 -4.62
C PHE A 40 -11.46 9.90 -3.56
N LYS A 41 -11.65 10.89 -2.68
CA LYS A 41 -10.72 11.14 -1.56
C LYS A 41 -10.63 9.98 -0.59
N ALA A 42 -11.76 9.32 -0.30
CA ALA A 42 -11.79 8.16 0.58
C ALA A 42 -11.04 6.96 -0.02
N VAL A 43 -11.20 6.71 -1.32
CA VAL A 43 -10.45 5.68 -2.05
C VAL A 43 -8.95 5.99 -1.99
N GLU A 44 -8.54 7.22 -2.28
CA GLU A 44 -7.12 7.60 -2.25
C GLU A 44 -6.51 7.45 -0.85
N LYS A 45 -7.25 7.86 0.19
CA LYS A 45 -6.82 7.66 1.59
C LYS A 45 -6.66 6.18 1.93
N ALA A 46 -7.53 5.31 1.41
CA ALA A 46 -7.44 3.86 1.59
C ALA A 46 -6.19 3.30 0.92
N LYS A 47 -5.90 3.70 -0.33
CA LYS A 47 -4.68 3.32 -1.06
C LYS A 47 -3.41 3.70 -0.29
N ILE A 48 -3.33 4.94 0.20
CA ILE A 48 -2.20 5.41 1.01
C ILE A 48 -2.06 4.56 2.29
N SER A 49 -3.18 4.26 2.95
CA SER A 49 -3.18 3.47 4.19
C SER A 49 -2.74 2.02 3.95
N GLN A 50 -3.08 1.44 2.79
CA GLN A 50 -2.62 0.13 2.37
C GLN A 50 -1.09 0.10 2.23
N VAL A 51 -0.50 1.05 1.50
CA VAL A 51 0.97 1.10 1.34
C VAL A 51 1.70 1.23 2.67
N VAL A 52 1.20 2.08 3.57
CA VAL A 52 1.77 2.22 4.92
C VAL A 52 1.66 0.92 5.71
N ALA A 53 0.55 0.18 5.58
CA ALA A 53 0.37 -1.12 6.22
C ALA A 53 1.32 -2.18 5.65
N ASP A 54 1.50 -2.21 4.33
CA ASP A 54 2.42 -3.14 3.64
C ASP A 54 3.86 -2.93 4.14
N VAL A 55 4.33 -1.68 4.19
CA VAL A 55 5.69 -1.38 4.71
C VAL A 55 5.82 -1.74 6.18
N ARG A 56 4.81 -1.50 7.01
CA ARG A 56 4.82 -1.92 8.42
C ARG A 56 4.95 -3.43 8.56
N ALA A 57 4.22 -4.20 7.76
CA ALA A 57 4.28 -5.65 7.77
C ALA A 57 5.68 -6.14 7.36
N ILE A 58 6.26 -5.57 6.29
CA ILE A 58 7.62 -5.87 5.84
C ILE A 58 8.65 -5.54 6.93
N LYS A 59 8.53 -4.37 7.59
CA LYS A 59 9.40 -3.96 8.68
C LYS A 59 9.36 -4.96 9.84
N ALA A 60 8.17 -5.33 10.29
CA ALA A 60 7.99 -6.30 11.36
C ALA A 60 8.60 -7.67 11.01
N ALA A 61 8.36 -8.14 9.78
CA ALA A 61 8.92 -9.40 9.28
C ALA A 61 10.47 -9.36 9.22
N GLY A 62 11.03 -8.23 8.78
CA GLY A 62 12.48 -8.04 8.73
C GLY A 62 13.11 -8.05 10.11
N TYR A 63 12.47 -7.42 11.11
CA TYR A 63 12.92 -7.48 12.49
C TYR A 63 12.85 -8.88 13.09
N ALA A 64 11.78 -9.64 12.82
CA ALA A 64 11.68 -11.02 13.27
C ALA A 64 12.81 -11.88 12.67
N TYR A 65 13.06 -11.76 11.37
CA TYR A 65 14.17 -12.46 10.71
C TYR A 65 15.52 -12.06 11.32
N TYR A 66 15.74 -10.75 11.56
CA TYR A 66 17.00 -10.26 12.14
C TYR A 66 17.20 -10.76 13.56
N ALA A 67 16.15 -10.83 14.38
CA ALA A 67 16.20 -11.35 15.74
C ALA A 67 16.63 -12.82 15.77
N ASP A 68 16.17 -13.61 14.80
CA ASP A 68 16.45 -15.05 14.73
C ASP A 68 17.82 -15.38 14.09
N THR A 69 18.25 -14.59 13.10
CA THR A 69 19.43 -14.91 12.27
C THR A 69 20.63 -13.98 12.46
N GLY A 70 20.43 -12.81 13.07
CA GLY A 70 21.46 -11.77 13.24
C GLY A 70 21.81 -11.00 11.95
N ASP A 71 21.03 -11.16 10.87
CA ASP A 71 21.19 -10.42 9.63
C ASP A 71 19.82 -10.10 9.00
N TRP A 72 19.80 -9.22 8.00
CA TRP A 72 18.59 -8.99 7.22
C TRP A 72 18.41 -10.09 6.16
N PRO A 73 17.17 -10.43 5.79
CA PRO A 73 16.93 -11.37 4.70
C PRO A 73 17.73 -10.98 3.46
N LYS A 74 18.33 -11.97 2.78
CA LYS A 74 18.86 -11.75 1.44
C LYS A 74 17.72 -11.30 0.52
N ALA A 75 18.02 -10.51 -0.50
CA ALA A 75 17.10 -10.40 -1.63
C ALA A 75 17.18 -11.72 -2.41
N GLY A 76 16.04 -12.27 -2.86
CA GLY A 76 16.04 -13.49 -3.69
C GLY A 76 16.77 -13.30 -5.02
N GLN A 77 16.86 -12.06 -5.50
CA GLN A 77 17.76 -11.59 -6.56
C GLN A 77 18.19 -10.14 -6.27
N ASP A 78 19.45 -9.81 -6.54
CA ASP A 78 20.02 -8.46 -6.32
C ASP A 78 19.51 -7.40 -7.33
N PHE A 79 18.69 -7.79 -8.32
CA PHE A 79 18.17 -6.91 -9.36
C PHE A 79 16.67 -7.16 -9.61
N TYR A 80 15.92 -6.08 -9.79
CA TYR A 80 14.54 -6.12 -10.28
C TYR A 80 14.54 -6.50 -11.77
N ASP A 81 13.94 -7.64 -12.11
CA ASP A 81 13.57 -7.97 -13.48
C ASP A 81 12.05 -7.68 -13.66
N PRO A 82 11.67 -6.67 -14.49
CA PRO A 82 10.27 -6.36 -14.76
C PRO A 82 9.48 -7.49 -15.44
N GLY A 83 10.14 -8.56 -15.91
CA GLY A 83 9.50 -9.69 -16.61
C GLY A 83 9.08 -10.87 -15.74
N PHE A 84 9.49 -10.96 -14.46
CA PHE A 84 9.35 -12.19 -13.67
C PHE A 84 8.51 -12.10 -12.40
N GLY A 85 7.91 -10.95 -12.11
CA GLY A 85 7.10 -10.79 -10.90
C GLY A 85 7.92 -10.37 -9.68
N ASP A 86 7.29 -9.55 -8.87
CA ASP A 86 7.67 -8.99 -7.57
C ASP A 86 8.00 -10.02 -6.47
N GLU A 87 7.78 -11.31 -6.73
CA GLU A 87 7.90 -12.39 -5.75
C GLU A 87 9.34 -12.67 -5.29
N TYR A 88 10.36 -12.29 -6.08
CA TYR A 88 11.75 -12.66 -5.80
C TYR A 88 12.46 -11.75 -4.78
N GLY A 89 12.10 -10.47 -4.66
CA GLY A 89 12.74 -9.59 -3.66
C GLY A 89 12.48 -10.04 -2.22
N PHE A 90 11.28 -10.57 -1.97
CA PHE A 90 10.81 -10.98 -0.64
C PHE A 90 10.91 -12.48 -0.37
N LEU A 91 11.47 -13.27 -1.29
CA LEU A 91 11.48 -14.73 -1.22
C LEU A 91 11.99 -15.27 0.13
N TYR A 92 13.08 -14.70 0.65
CA TYR A 92 13.72 -15.21 1.86
C TYR A 92 13.05 -14.78 3.18
N PHE A 93 12.01 -13.95 3.09
CA PHE A 93 11.07 -13.79 4.20
C PHE A 93 10.15 -15.01 4.34
N MET A 94 9.84 -15.70 3.24
CA MET A 94 8.92 -16.84 3.20
C MET A 94 9.64 -18.19 3.22
N LYS A 95 10.88 -18.23 2.71
CA LYS A 95 11.67 -19.46 2.57
C LYS A 95 13.04 -19.31 3.22
N SER A 96 13.55 -20.39 3.81
CA SER A 96 14.92 -20.38 4.35
C SER A 96 15.95 -20.12 3.24
N ASP A 97 16.90 -19.24 3.53
CA ASP A 97 18.05 -18.89 2.68
C ASP A 97 19.34 -19.63 3.09
N GLY A 98 19.21 -20.63 3.99
CA GLY A 98 20.32 -21.34 4.62
C GLY A 98 20.96 -20.62 5.82
N SER A 99 20.38 -19.50 6.28
CA SER A 99 20.81 -18.85 7.52
C SER A 99 20.58 -19.75 8.75
N SER A 100 21.58 -19.75 9.65
CA SER A 100 21.44 -20.37 10.96
C SER A 100 20.39 -19.61 11.76
N GLY A 101 19.48 -20.32 12.41
CA GLY A 101 18.44 -19.73 13.26
C GLY A 101 17.13 -19.38 12.55
N TRP A 102 17.03 -19.57 11.22
CA TRP A 102 15.78 -19.30 10.50
C TRP A 102 14.59 -20.07 11.10
N ASN A 103 13.54 -19.36 11.47
CA ASN A 103 12.32 -19.90 12.09
C ASN A 103 11.03 -19.35 11.41
N GLY A 104 11.14 -19.01 10.13
CA GLY A 104 10.04 -18.42 9.36
C GLY A 104 8.92 -19.43 9.02
N PRO A 105 7.96 -19.02 8.17
CA PRO A 105 7.98 -17.81 7.37
C PRO A 105 7.69 -16.53 8.17
N TYR A 106 8.36 -15.43 7.83
CA TYR A 106 8.18 -14.11 8.45
C TYR A 106 7.16 -13.24 7.70
N LEU A 107 6.88 -13.57 6.44
CA LEU A 107 5.75 -13.03 5.66
C LEU A 107 4.89 -14.20 5.17
N GLU A 108 3.58 -14.03 5.14
CA GLU A 108 2.67 -15.04 4.55
C GLU A 108 2.72 -14.99 3.01
N LYS A 109 2.88 -13.80 2.45
CA LYS A 109 2.95 -13.53 1.01
C LYS A 109 3.69 -12.22 0.75
N PRO A 110 4.24 -12.00 -0.47
CA PRO A 110 4.78 -10.69 -0.85
C PRO A 110 3.66 -9.64 -0.90
N PRO A 111 4.00 -8.33 -0.81
CA PRO A 111 3.02 -7.24 -0.86
C PRO A 111 2.28 -7.11 -2.20
N GLY A 112 2.78 -7.72 -3.28
CA GLY A 112 2.22 -7.59 -4.62
C GLY A 112 2.55 -6.24 -5.27
N THR A 113 1.65 -5.72 -6.09
CA THR A 113 1.77 -4.39 -6.70
C THR A 113 1.16 -3.30 -5.82
N THR A 114 1.65 -2.07 -5.97
CA THR A 114 1.06 -0.93 -5.25
C THR A 114 -0.36 -0.64 -5.77
N PRO A 115 -1.20 0.08 -5.02
CA PRO A 115 -2.57 0.41 -5.46
C PRO A 115 -2.68 1.29 -6.72
N TRP A 116 -1.55 1.76 -7.24
CA TRP A 116 -1.43 2.51 -8.50
C TRP A 116 -0.77 1.70 -9.61
N GLY A 117 -0.56 0.39 -9.41
CA GLY A 117 0.09 -0.50 -10.39
C GLY A 117 1.61 -0.42 -10.40
N GLY A 118 2.20 0.19 -9.37
CA GLY A 118 3.64 0.25 -9.16
C GLY A 118 4.19 -0.98 -8.44
N TYR A 119 5.39 -0.85 -7.90
CA TYR A 119 6.15 -1.98 -7.37
C TYR A 119 6.64 -1.76 -5.93
N TYR A 120 6.86 -2.87 -5.23
CA TYR A 120 7.71 -2.93 -4.04
C TYR A 120 9.03 -3.63 -4.38
N ARG A 121 10.15 -3.06 -3.94
CA ARG A 121 11.48 -3.67 -4.02
C ARG A 121 12.10 -3.73 -2.65
N TYR A 122 12.82 -4.80 -2.38
CA TYR A 122 13.56 -4.99 -1.15
C TYR A 122 15.00 -5.36 -1.45
N TRP A 123 15.92 -4.81 -0.68
CA TRP A 123 17.29 -5.29 -0.62
C TRP A 123 17.91 -5.05 0.75
N LYS A 124 18.86 -5.90 1.11
CA LYS A 124 19.74 -5.65 2.25
C LYS A 124 20.82 -4.64 1.84
N SER A 125 21.20 -3.77 2.75
CA SER A 125 22.22 -2.75 2.54
C SER A 125 22.96 -2.45 3.84
N ARG A 126 23.84 -1.45 3.79
CA ARG A 126 24.48 -0.85 4.96
C ARG A 126 24.39 0.67 4.85
N ILE A 127 24.11 1.32 5.97
CA ILE A 127 24.06 2.78 6.06
C ILE A 127 25.28 3.32 6.80
N THR A 128 25.81 4.42 6.30
CA THR A 128 26.84 5.22 6.95
C THR A 128 26.46 6.69 6.79
N GLY A 129 26.49 7.45 7.88
CA GLY A 129 26.12 8.86 7.90
C GLY A 129 25.51 9.27 9.23
N THR A 130 24.70 10.31 9.21
CA THR A 130 23.95 10.79 10.37
C THR A 130 22.48 10.61 10.11
N VAL A 131 21.82 9.79 10.91
CA VAL A 131 20.35 9.70 10.98
C VAL A 131 19.86 10.56 12.14
N TYR A 132 18.56 10.79 12.25
CA TYR A 132 17.97 11.54 13.35
C TYR A 132 16.95 10.65 14.06
N ASP A 133 16.96 10.65 15.39
CA ASP A 133 15.94 9.96 16.18
C ASP A 133 14.57 10.69 16.11
N ALA A 134 13.55 10.09 16.72
CA ALA A 134 12.21 10.70 16.78
C ALA A 134 12.17 12.04 17.54
N ALA A 135 13.18 12.33 18.37
CA ALA A 135 13.34 13.61 19.08
C ALA A 135 14.18 14.64 18.29
N GLY A 136 14.65 14.28 17.10
CA GLY A 136 15.47 15.14 16.24
C GLY A 136 16.95 15.18 16.62
N ASN A 137 17.43 14.30 17.51
CA ASN A 137 18.85 14.22 17.85
C ASN A 137 19.62 13.46 16.76
N PRO A 138 20.82 13.93 16.37
CA PRO A 138 21.64 13.23 15.40
C PRO A 138 22.23 11.95 16.00
N ILE A 139 22.08 10.84 15.28
CA ILE A 139 22.73 9.55 15.54
C ILE A 139 23.71 9.28 14.41
N ALA A 140 25.00 9.19 14.74
CA ALA A 140 26.02 8.76 13.80
C ALA A 140 25.92 7.24 13.61
N VAL A 141 25.62 6.81 12.39
CA VAL A 141 25.61 5.40 11.98
C VAL A 141 26.81 5.13 11.10
N LYS A 142 27.51 4.03 11.36
CA LYS A 142 28.67 3.61 10.56
C LYS A 142 28.54 2.13 10.24
N ASP A 143 28.58 1.81 8.95
CA ASP A 143 28.53 0.45 8.42
C ASP A 143 27.35 -0.40 8.97
N THR A 144 26.28 0.27 9.37
CA THR A 144 25.17 -0.36 10.11
C THR A 144 24.30 -1.15 9.14
N LYS A 145 24.08 -2.44 9.43
CA LYS A 145 23.23 -3.31 8.62
C LYS A 145 21.80 -2.76 8.58
N CYS A 146 21.25 -2.63 7.39
CA CYS A 146 19.88 -2.17 7.20
C CYS A 146 19.19 -2.95 6.07
N ALA A 147 17.86 -2.95 6.11
CA ALA A 147 17.02 -3.27 4.98
C ALA A 147 16.54 -1.97 4.31
N VAL A 148 16.37 -2.00 3.00
CA VAL A 148 15.72 -0.91 2.25
C VAL A 148 14.52 -1.48 1.51
N VAL A 149 13.39 -0.79 1.63
CA VAL A 149 12.15 -1.08 0.93
C VAL A 149 11.80 0.10 0.06
N THR A 150 11.80 -0.08 -1.27
CA THR A 150 11.40 0.95 -2.22
C THR A 150 10.01 0.69 -2.74
N ILE A 151 9.18 1.72 -2.65
CA ILE A 151 7.86 1.79 -3.25
C ILE A 151 7.99 2.69 -4.48
N GLY A 152 7.66 2.19 -5.66
CA GLY A 152 7.69 2.97 -6.89
C GLY A 152 6.34 2.97 -7.62
N GLY A 153 6.22 3.85 -8.61
CA GLY A 153 5.02 3.94 -9.45
C GLY A 153 3.90 4.78 -8.84
N PHE A 154 4.26 5.84 -8.08
CA PHE A 154 3.26 6.83 -7.68
C PHE A 154 2.79 7.64 -8.90
N PRO A 155 1.49 7.98 -8.98
CA PRO A 155 0.91 8.68 -10.11
C PRO A 155 1.42 10.11 -10.26
N ASP A 156 1.76 10.76 -9.14
CA ASP A 156 2.30 12.12 -9.10
C ASP A 156 3.13 12.35 -7.82
N GLN A 157 3.86 13.46 -7.82
CA GLN A 157 4.69 13.88 -6.69
C GLN A 157 3.88 14.14 -5.41
N GLY A 158 2.67 14.70 -5.52
CA GLY A 158 1.83 15.04 -4.36
C GLY A 158 1.40 13.79 -3.59
N ILE A 159 0.98 12.74 -4.30
CA ILE A 159 0.65 11.45 -3.67
C ILE A 159 1.88 10.83 -3.02
N ARG A 160 3.04 10.83 -3.71
CA ARG A 160 4.31 10.35 -3.13
C ARG A 160 4.63 11.08 -1.81
N ASP A 161 4.55 12.41 -1.81
CA ASP A 161 4.93 13.21 -0.65
C ASP A 161 3.98 13.01 0.55
N ILE A 162 2.68 12.80 0.30
CA ILE A 162 1.72 12.44 1.35
C ILE A 162 2.02 11.06 1.95
N VAL A 163 2.40 10.09 1.12
CA VAL A 163 2.76 8.74 1.58
C VAL A 163 4.07 8.80 2.38
N ASP A 164 5.07 9.54 1.89
CA ASP A 164 6.35 9.76 2.57
C ASP A 164 6.17 10.36 3.96
N GLN A 165 5.37 11.43 4.07
CA GLN A 165 5.04 12.04 5.36
C GLN A 165 4.44 10.99 6.32
N ARG A 166 3.47 10.20 5.85
CA ARG A 166 2.83 9.17 6.66
C ARG A 166 3.83 8.10 7.11
N ILE A 167 4.76 7.71 6.25
CA ILE A 167 5.81 6.73 6.56
C ILE A 167 6.76 7.29 7.63
N ARG A 168 7.19 8.54 7.50
CA ARG A 168 8.08 9.20 8.48
C ARG A 168 7.45 9.33 9.86
N GLU A 169 6.15 9.64 9.91
CA GLU A 169 5.41 9.77 11.16
C GLU A 169 5.19 8.43 11.88
N ASN A 170 5.19 7.31 11.16
CA ASN A 170 4.67 6.04 11.67
C ASN A 170 5.63 4.86 11.63
N ILE A 171 6.65 4.90 10.78
CA ILE A 171 7.50 3.76 10.45
C ILE A 171 8.96 4.12 10.68
N GLY A 172 9.44 5.23 10.15
CA GLY A 172 10.83 5.65 10.31
C GLY A 172 11.37 6.39 9.09
N TYR A 173 12.68 6.32 8.91
CA TYR A 173 13.38 7.13 7.93
C TYR A 173 13.08 6.72 6.48
N SER A 174 12.85 7.71 5.61
CA SER A 174 12.63 7.50 4.18
C SER A 174 13.29 8.59 3.33
N TYR A 175 13.66 8.21 2.11
CA TYR A 175 14.09 9.11 1.05
C TYR A 175 13.07 9.11 -0.09
N VAL A 176 12.86 10.25 -0.72
CA VAL A 176 12.03 10.37 -1.92
C VAL A 176 12.90 10.63 -3.14
N GLY A 177 12.47 10.14 -4.29
CA GLY A 177 13.17 10.38 -5.55
C GLY A 177 12.25 10.29 -6.75
N GLU A 178 12.85 10.56 -7.91
CA GLU A 178 12.23 10.42 -9.22
C GLU A 178 13.30 9.87 -10.17
N GLU A 179 12.95 8.83 -10.92
CA GLU A 179 13.83 8.23 -11.93
C GLU A 179 13.01 7.94 -13.18
N ASN A 180 13.46 8.42 -14.34
CA ASN A 180 12.79 8.24 -15.63
C ASN A 180 11.27 8.59 -15.60
N GLY A 181 10.90 9.65 -14.88
CA GLY A 181 9.50 10.08 -14.71
C GLY A 181 8.68 9.20 -13.76
N THR A 182 9.29 8.26 -13.05
CA THR A 182 8.65 7.44 -12.03
C THR A 182 9.03 7.94 -10.64
N TYR A 183 8.03 8.35 -9.87
CA TYR A 183 8.18 8.73 -8.47
C TYR A 183 8.35 7.50 -7.58
N TYR A 184 9.26 7.57 -6.60
CA TYR A 184 9.48 6.50 -5.63
C TYR A 184 9.84 7.01 -4.23
N ILE A 185 9.65 6.13 -3.24
CA ILE A 185 10.03 6.32 -1.83
C ILE A 185 10.87 5.12 -1.43
N SER A 186 12.05 5.35 -0.84
CA SER A 186 12.91 4.32 -0.27
C SER A 186 12.92 4.44 1.26
N VAL A 187 12.33 3.46 1.93
CA VAL A 187 12.25 3.38 3.39
C VAL A 187 13.44 2.59 3.90
N ILE A 188 14.18 3.16 4.86
CA ILE A 188 15.33 2.51 5.48
C ILE A 188 14.91 1.94 6.81
N ILE A 189 15.21 0.68 7.00
CA ILE A 189 14.86 -0.09 8.19
C ILE A 189 16.17 -0.61 8.78
N TRP A 190 16.47 -0.20 10.01
CA TRP A 190 17.62 -0.69 10.76
C TRP A 190 17.19 -1.01 12.20
N MET A 191 18.06 -1.69 12.94
CA MET A 191 17.87 -1.93 14.37
C MET A 191 18.28 -0.67 15.14
N GLU A 192 17.31 0.03 15.73
CA GLU A 192 17.58 1.16 16.62
C GLU A 192 18.01 0.63 17.99
N GLY A 193 19.28 0.87 18.38
CA GLY A 193 19.77 0.61 19.74
C GLY A 193 20.51 -0.71 19.99
N LEU A 194 21.73 -0.85 19.46
CA LEU A 194 22.78 -1.71 20.05
C LEU A 194 23.87 -0.83 20.67
#